data_AF-A0A2D5ANN5-F1
#
_entry.id   AF-A0A2D5ANN5-F1
#
_cell.length_a   1.000
_cell.length_b   1.000
_cell.length_c   1.000
_cell.angle_alpha   90.00
_cell.angle_beta   90.00
_cell.angle_gamma   90.00
#
_symmetry.space_group_name_H-M   'P 1'
#
loop_
_entity.id
_entity.type
_entity.pdbx_description
1 polymer ?
#
loop_
_entity_poly.entity_id
_entity_poly.type
_entity_poly.pdbx_seq_one_letter_code
_entity_poly.pdbx_strand_id
1 'polypeptide(L)'
;MSVTPKPVSILNHVLGPVMRGPSSSHTAGAYHIGSMARSIIGGTPREAKLSFDPDGSYAATYEPQGADRGFAMGLMDRPLTDESFFTVLGDAPASGMQLRFDVRPLENADHPNTTDLALTSSQDESLHIVAQSVGGGAVEITQIAGREVLFDGTSHEVLAESSPDKALATRDLLDSLPSTAPLSELTNTDIVRWKCS
;
A
#
# COMPACT_ATOMS: atom_id res chain seq x y z
N MET A 1 -30.41 11.32 1.65
CA MET A 1 -28.97 11.10 1.86
C MET A 1 -28.24 11.95 0.83
N SER A 2 -27.58 13.02 1.27
CA SER A 2 -26.79 13.87 0.38
C SER A 2 -25.45 13.18 0.16
N VAL A 3 -25.24 12.67 -1.06
CA VAL A 3 -23.93 12.15 -1.46
C VAL A 3 -23.06 13.38 -1.69
N THR A 4 -22.10 13.60 -0.79
CA THR A 4 -21.07 14.62 -1.02
C THR A 4 -20.14 14.03 -2.09
N PRO A 5 -20.01 14.65 -3.27
CA PRO A 5 -19.16 14.10 -4.32
C PRO A 5 -17.70 14.08 -3.85
N LYS A 6 -17.02 12.93 -4.01
CA LYS A 6 -15.58 12.80 -3.73
C LYS A 6 -14.83 13.85 -4.59
N PRO A 7 -13.94 14.68 -4.02
CA PRO A 7 -13.28 15.74 -4.78
C PRO A 7 -12.40 15.13 -5.88
N VAL A 8 -12.72 15.44 -7.14
CA VAL A 8 -11.99 14.93 -8.31
C VAL A 8 -10.89 15.93 -8.67
N SER A 9 -9.64 15.59 -8.33
CA SER A 9 -8.44 16.28 -8.83
C SER A 9 -8.11 15.91 -10.28
N ILE A 10 -7.86 16.91 -11.14
CA ILE A 10 -7.38 16.70 -12.52
C ILE A 10 -6.03 15.97 -12.52
N LEU A 11 -5.15 16.26 -11.56
CA LEU A 11 -3.78 15.71 -11.54
C LEU A 11 -3.69 14.28 -11.01
N ASN A 12 -4.69 13.84 -10.23
CA ASN A 12 -4.68 12.51 -9.60
C ASN A 12 -5.69 11.55 -10.25
N HIS A 13 -6.74 12.06 -10.90
CA HIS A 13 -7.83 11.24 -11.43
C HIS A 13 -8.06 11.37 -12.94
N VAL A 14 -7.53 12.42 -13.58
CA VAL A 14 -7.74 12.68 -15.01
C VAL A 14 -6.43 12.55 -15.79
N LEU A 15 -5.34 13.09 -15.26
CA LEU A 15 -3.98 12.84 -15.72
C LEU A 15 -3.38 11.77 -14.80
N GLY A 16 -2.97 10.63 -15.34
CA GLY A 16 -2.20 9.65 -14.57
C GLY A 16 -0.83 10.24 -14.16
N PRO A 17 -0.20 9.70 -13.11
CA PRO A 17 1.10 10.17 -12.67
C PRO A 17 2.15 10.06 -13.79
N VAL A 18 3.10 10.99 -13.82
CA VAL A 18 4.26 10.90 -14.72
C VAL A 18 5.06 9.66 -14.32
N MET A 19 5.12 8.67 -15.20
CA MET A 19 5.74 7.37 -14.94
C MET A 19 6.47 6.86 -16.18
N ARG A 20 7.44 5.97 -15.97
CA ARG A 20 8.10 5.23 -17.06
C ARG A 20 7.39 3.92 -17.43
N GLY A 21 6.35 3.54 -16.69
CA GLY A 21 5.56 2.34 -16.93
C GLY A 21 4.43 2.54 -17.94
N PRO A 22 3.94 1.45 -18.56
CA PRO A 22 2.92 1.51 -19.60
C PRO A 22 1.49 1.75 -19.07
N SER A 23 1.24 1.56 -17.76
CA SER A 23 -0.11 1.51 -17.21
C SER A 23 -0.18 2.18 -15.83
N SER A 24 -1.07 3.17 -15.66
CA SER A 24 -1.20 3.90 -14.39
C SER A 24 -1.78 3.03 -13.28
N SER A 25 -2.75 2.17 -13.58
CA SER A 25 -3.32 1.25 -12.59
C SER A 25 -2.32 0.17 -12.18
N HIS A 26 -1.57 -0.40 -13.13
CA HIS A 26 -0.68 -1.52 -12.85
C HIS A 26 0.69 -1.07 -12.35
N THR A 27 1.30 -0.07 -12.98
CA THR A 27 2.62 0.42 -12.57
C THR A 27 2.52 1.38 -11.40
N ALA A 28 1.74 2.45 -11.53
CA ALA A 28 1.68 3.48 -10.47
C ALA A 28 0.91 2.99 -9.25
N GLY A 29 -0.17 2.23 -9.44
CA GLY A 29 -0.86 1.56 -8.34
C GLY A 29 0.06 0.62 -7.56
N ALA A 30 0.81 -0.25 -8.24
CA ALA A 30 1.80 -1.11 -7.58
C ALA A 30 2.89 -0.30 -6.83
N TYR A 31 3.36 0.80 -7.43
CA TYR A 31 4.32 1.69 -6.79
C TYR A 31 3.79 2.32 -5.50
N HIS A 32 2.56 2.84 -5.52
CA HIS A 32 1.96 3.45 -4.34
C HIS A 32 1.69 2.42 -3.24
N ILE A 33 1.17 1.24 -3.58
CA ILE A 33 1.01 0.14 -2.62
C ILE A 33 2.37 -0.24 -2.02
N GLY A 34 3.41 -0.43 -2.84
CA GLY A 34 4.76 -0.75 -2.37
C GLY A 34 5.34 0.32 -1.45
N SER A 35 5.14 1.60 -1.77
CA SER A 35 5.61 2.73 -0.97
C SER A 35 4.90 2.80 0.38
N MET A 36 3.58 2.63 0.41
CA MET A 36 2.81 2.60 1.65
C MET A 36 3.19 1.39 2.51
N ALA A 37 3.33 0.21 1.91
CA ALA A 37 3.73 -1.00 2.61
C ALA A 37 5.13 -0.88 3.22
N ARG A 38 6.07 -0.24 2.51
CA ARG A 38 7.41 0.10 3.03
C ARG A 38 7.32 1.01 4.26
N SER A 39 6.49 2.03 4.22
CA SER A 39 6.28 2.94 5.34
C SER A 39 5.71 2.21 6.56
N ILE A 40 4.75 1.29 6.35
CA ILE A 40 4.12 0.53 7.44
C ILE A 40 5.13 -0.45 8.08
N ILE A 41 5.97 -1.14 7.29
CA ILE A 41 7.01 -2.03 7.84
C ILE A 41 8.25 -1.29 8.35
N GLY A 42 8.29 0.03 8.23
CA GLY A 42 9.36 0.88 8.78
C GLY A 42 10.65 0.94 7.95
N GLY A 43 10.62 0.53 6.68
CA GLY A 43 11.77 0.57 5.78
C GLY A 43 11.71 -0.45 4.65
N THR A 44 12.80 -0.56 3.89
CA THR A 44 12.90 -1.56 2.82
C THR A 44 12.94 -2.96 3.43
N PRO A 45 11.99 -3.86 3.07
CA PRO A 45 11.97 -5.21 3.62
C PRO A 45 13.14 -6.04 3.08
N ARG A 46 13.58 -7.03 3.85
CA ARG A 46 14.57 -8.01 3.37
C ARG A 46 13.93 -9.06 2.46
N GLU A 47 12.64 -9.34 2.67
CA GLU A 47 11.85 -10.28 1.87
C GLU A 47 10.50 -9.66 1.58
N ALA A 48 10.10 -9.71 0.31
CA ALA A 48 8.79 -9.28 -0.16
C ALA A 48 8.23 -10.33 -1.10
N LYS A 49 7.13 -10.95 -0.70
CA LYS A 49 6.35 -11.86 -1.55
C LYS A 49 5.02 -11.19 -1.88
N LEU A 50 4.75 -11.05 -3.17
CA LEU A 50 3.50 -10.49 -3.68
C LEU A 50 2.73 -11.55 -4.43
N SER A 51 1.49 -11.78 -3.99
CA SER A 51 0.58 -12.77 -4.57
C SER A 51 -0.58 -12.08 -5.27
N PHE A 52 -0.93 -12.59 -6.45
CA PHE A 52 -2.08 -12.14 -7.24
C PHE A 52 -3.09 -13.27 -7.43
N ASP A 53 -4.37 -12.92 -7.42
CA ASP A 53 -5.43 -13.89 -7.68
C ASP A 53 -5.46 -14.30 -9.18
N PRO A 54 -5.59 -15.60 -9.53
CA PRO A 54 -5.64 -16.06 -10.92
C PRO A 54 -6.74 -15.41 -11.77
N ASP A 55 -7.88 -15.07 -11.15
CA ASP A 55 -9.00 -14.41 -11.82
C ASP A 55 -8.84 -12.87 -11.83
N GLY A 56 -7.79 -12.35 -11.18
CA GLY A 56 -7.41 -10.94 -11.16
C GLY A 56 -6.63 -10.49 -12.41
N SER A 57 -6.68 -9.19 -12.69
CA SER A 57 -5.95 -8.56 -13.80
C SER A 57 -4.43 -8.69 -13.65
N TYR A 58 -3.90 -8.66 -12.42
CA TYR A 58 -2.46 -8.76 -12.21
C TYR A 58 -1.89 -10.12 -12.57
N ALA A 59 -2.63 -11.22 -12.38
CA ALA A 59 -2.09 -12.57 -12.57
C ALA A 59 -1.44 -12.80 -13.94
N ALA A 60 -2.07 -12.31 -15.00
CA ALA A 60 -1.55 -12.43 -16.36
C ALA A 60 -0.67 -11.25 -16.80
N THR A 61 -0.66 -10.14 -16.04
CA THR A 61 -0.16 -8.86 -16.57
C THR A 61 0.81 -8.10 -15.70
N TYR A 62 1.16 -8.61 -14.51
CA TYR A 62 2.07 -7.92 -13.58
C TYR A 62 3.44 -7.60 -14.21
N GLU A 63 4.01 -8.50 -15.03
CA GLU A 63 5.27 -8.24 -15.77
C GLU A 63 5.10 -7.34 -17.01
N PRO A 64 4.21 -7.67 -17.98
CA PRO A 64 4.11 -6.87 -19.21
C PRO A 64 3.57 -5.45 -18.96
N GLN A 65 2.84 -5.22 -17.86
CA GLN A 65 2.38 -3.89 -17.46
C GLN A 65 3.29 -3.22 -16.41
N GLY A 66 4.40 -3.83 -16.03
CA GLY A 66 5.41 -3.22 -15.16
C GLY A 66 5.00 -3.06 -13.69
N ALA A 67 4.01 -3.82 -13.21
CA ALA A 67 3.63 -3.83 -11.81
C ALA A 67 4.75 -4.41 -10.92
N ASP A 68 5.45 -5.44 -11.42
CA ASP A 68 6.67 -5.99 -10.81
C ASP A 68 7.69 -4.90 -10.44
N ARG A 69 8.03 -4.05 -11.42
CA ARG A 69 8.93 -2.91 -11.26
C ARG A 69 8.32 -1.86 -10.36
N GLY A 70 7.03 -1.58 -10.49
CA GLY A 70 6.30 -0.63 -9.63
C GLY A 70 6.46 -0.99 -8.14
N PHE A 71 6.13 -2.23 -7.77
CA PHE A 71 6.31 -2.73 -6.41
C PHE A 71 7.76 -2.64 -5.95
N ALA A 72 8.71 -3.07 -6.79
CA ALA A 72 10.13 -3.01 -6.46
C ALA A 72 10.59 -1.57 -6.18
N MET A 73 10.23 -0.60 -7.02
CA MET A 73 10.58 0.82 -6.84
C MET A 73 10.01 1.37 -5.54
N GLY A 74 8.74 1.10 -5.24
CA GLY A 74 8.09 1.57 -4.01
C GLY A 74 8.70 0.98 -2.74
N LEU A 75 8.95 -0.34 -2.72
CA LEU A 75 9.57 -1.03 -1.59
C LEU A 75 11.04 -0.60 -1.36
N MET A 76 11.73 -0.17 -2.42
CA MET A 76 13.11 0.29 -2.38
C MET A 76 13.26 1.80 -2.18
N ASP A 77 12.16 2.55 -1.98
CA ASP A 77 12.17 4.01 -1.81
C ASP A 77 12.75 4.78 -3.00
N ARG A 78 12.51 4.29 -4.22
CA ARG A 78 13.03 4.90 -5.44
C ARG A 78 11.91 5.59 -6.21
N PRO A 79 12.08 6.83 -6.68
CA PRO A 79 11.07 7.52 -7.46
C PRO A 79 10.68 6.73 -8.72
N LEU A 80 9.38 6.63 -9.03
CA LEU A 80 8.89 5.90 -10.20
C LEU A 80 9.42 6.46 -11.55
N THR A 81 9.91 7.70 -11.56
CA THR A 81 10.49 8.39 -12.72
C THR A 81 12.00 8.14 -12.88
N ASP A 82 12.65 7.49 -11.91
CA ASP A 82 14.07 7.20 -11.91
C ASP A 82 14.44 6.22 -13.04
N GLU A 83 15.67 6.32 -13.55
CA GLU A 83 16.15 5.47 -14.64
C GLU A 83 16.30 4.00 -14.23
N SER A 84 16.52 3.75 -12.93
CA SER A 84 16.61 2.40 -12.37
C SER A 84 15.30 1.62 -12.48
N PHE A 85 14.17 2.25 -12.87
CA PHE A 85 12.93 1.53 -13.16
C PHE A 85 13.15 0.31 -14.07
N PHE A 86 14.02 0.41 -15.06
CA PHE A 86 14.28 -0.69 -16.00
C PHE A 86 15.22 -1.78 -15.44
N THR A 87 16.00 -1.47 -14.40
CA THR A 87 16.98 -2.37 -13.77
C THR A 87 16.57 -2.86 -12.38
N VAL A 88 15.52 -2.29 -11.79
CA VAL A 88 15.16 -2.43 -10.38
C VAL A 88 15.00 -3.88 -9.91
N LEU A 89 14.50 -4.77 -10.78
CA LEU A 89 14.34 -6.19 -10.44
C LEU A 89 15.68 -6.90 -10.20
N GLY A 90 16.75 -6.46 -10.87
CA GLY A 90 18.12 -6.91 -10.60
C GLY A 90 18.75 -6.18 -9.43
N ASP A 91 18.37 -4.92 -9.18
CA ASP A 91 18.89 -4.12 -8.08
C ASP A 91 18.34 -4.57 -6.71
N ALA A 92 17.10 -5.06 -6.67
CA ALA A 92 16.45 -5.54 -5.45
C ALA A 92 17.30 -6.58 -4.70
N PRO A 93 17.68 -7.73 -5.30
CA PRO A 93 18.55 -8.70 -4.62
C PRO A 93 19.95 -8.14 -4.33
N ALA A 94 20.50 -7.27 -5.19
CA ALA A 94 21.80 -6.63 -4.95
C ALA A 94 21.78 -5.70 -3.72
N SER A 95 20.62 -5.13 -3.39
CA SER A 95 20.39 -4.31 -2.20
C SER A 95 19.98 -5.10 -0.96
N GLY A 96 19.90 -6.44 -1.05
CA GLY A 96 19.50 -7.31 0.06
C GLY A 96 18.00 -7.56 0.20
N MET A 97 17.18 -7.14 -0.77
CA MET A 97 15.74 -7.43 -0.82
C MET A 97 15.46 -8.64 -1.73
N GLN A 98 14.98 -9.73 -1.16
CA GLN A 98 14.45 -10.86 -1.91
C GLN A 98 13.01 -10.57 -2.34
N LEU A 99 12.82 -10.29 -3.62
CA LEU A 99 11.51 -10.01 -4.19
C LEU A 99 10.97 -11.22 -4.95
N ARG A 100 9.74 -11.65 -4.65
CA ARG A 100 9.09 -12.79 -5.29
C ARG A 100 7.65 -12.44 -5.66
N PHE A 101 7.21 -12.93 -6.81
CA PHE A 101 5.84 -12.83 -7.28
C PHE A 101 5.27 -14.23 -7.50
N ASP A 102 4.03 -14.45 -7.11
CA ASP A 102 3.31 -15.69 -7.42
C ASP A 102 1.83 -15.42 -7.71
N VAL A 103 1.22 -16.38 -8.40
CA VAL A 103 -0.21 -16.38 -8.71
C VAL A 103 -0.85 -17.52 -7.96
N ARG A 104 -1.79 -17.20 -7.07
CA ARG A 104 -2.51 -18.17 -6.23
C ARG A 104 -3.87 -17.60 -5.84
N PRO A 105 -4.90 -18.44 -5.61
CA PRO A 105 -6.17 -17.96 -5.08
C PRO A 105 -5.95 -17.12 -3.82
N LEU A 106 -6.57 -15.94 -3.79
CA LEU A 106 -6.57 -15.03 -2.65
C LEU A 106 -7.93 -15.12 -1.95
N GLU A 107 -7.89 -15.15 -0.61
CA GLU A 107 -9.12 -15.08 0.17
C GLU A 107 -9.70 -13.67 0.07
N ASN A 108 -11.00 -13.58 -0.25
CA ASN A 108 -11.73 -12.32 -0.36
C ASN A 108 -11.17 -11.30 -1.39
N ALA A 109 -10.65 -11.76 -2.53
CA ALA A 109 -10.34 -10.87 -3.65
C ALA A 109 -11.64 -10.29 -4.25
N ASP A 110 -11.98 -9.07 -3.84
CA ASP A 110 -13.19 -8.35 -4.25
C ASP A 110 -12.91 -7.31 -5.36
N HIS A 111 -11.65 -7.14 -5.75
CA HIS A 111 -11.22 -6.25 -6.83
C HIS A 111 -10.25 -6.95 -7.79
N PRO A 112 -10.32 -6.72 -9.12
CA PRO A 112 -9.42 -7.38 -10.08
C PRO A 112 -7.93 -7.09 -9.87
N ASN A 113 -7.60 -6.01 -9.16
CA ASN A 113 -6.22 -5.63 -8.85
C ASN A 113 -5.85 -5.87 -7.38
N THR A 114 -6.57 -6.75 -6.66
CA THR A 114 -6.18 -7.14 -5.31
C THR A 114 -4.79 -7.78 -5.32
N THR A 115 -3.97 -7.36 -4.36
CA THR A 115 -2.61 -7.84 -4.13
C THR A 115 -2.48 -8.20 -2.66
N ASP A 116 -1.94 -9.39 -2.41
CA ASP A 116 -1.56 -9.87 -1.09
C ASP A 116 -0.05 -9.72 -0.94
N LEU A 117 0.40 -9.04 0.11
CA LEU A 117 1.81 -8.78 0.38
C LEU A 117 2.19 -9.46 1.70
N ALA A 118 3.15 -10.37 1.62
CA ALA A 118 3.83 -10.93 2.79
C ALA A 118 5.27 -10.37 2.82
N LEU A 119 5.56 -9.58 3.84
CA LEU A 119 6.80 -8.84 3.99
C LEU A 119 7.54 -9.28 5.24
N THR A 120 8.87 -9.24 5.20
CA THR A 120 9.74 -9.40 6.37
C THR A 120 10.71 -8.24 6.46
N SER A 121 10.74 -7.58 7.62
CA SER A 121 11.62 -6.44 7.89
C SER A 121 13.09 -6.88 7.99
N SER A 122 14.00 -5.92 8.01
CA SER A 122 15.42 -6.18 8.30
C SER A 122 15.67 -6.75 9.70
N GLN A 123 14.68 -6.65 10.60
CA GLN A 123 14.72 -7.13 11.98
C GLN A 123 13.91 -8.43 12.20
N ASP A 124 13.61 -9.19 11.12
CA ASP A 124 12.83 -10.44 11.18
C ASP A 124 11.34 -10.27 11.53
N GLU A 125 10.80 -9.06 11.51
CA GLU A 125 9.38 -8.82 11.78
C GLU A 125 8.54 -9.09 10.54
N SER A 126 7.46 -9.85 10.69
CA SER A 126 6.55 -10.20 9.60
C SER A 126 5.37 -9.24 9.53
N LEU A 127 5.03 -8.80 8.32
CA LEU A 127 3.87 -7.98 8.05
C LEU A 127 3.07 -8.55 6.88
N HIS A 128 1.77 -8.69 7.07
CA HIS A 128 0.83 -9.08 6.02
C HIS A 128 -0.09 -7.91 5.67
N ILE A 129 -0.20 -7.60 4.38
CA ILE A 129 -1.04 -6.51 3.86
C ILE A 129 -1.90 -7.05 2.72
N VAL A 130 -3.17 -6.64 2.67
CA VAL A 130 -4.01 -6.76 1.48
C VAL A 130 -4.31 -5.37 0.96
N ALA A 131 -4.09 -5.17 -0.34
CA ALA A 131 -4.27 -3.88 -0.99
C ALA A 131 -4.83 -4.05 -2.40
N GLN A 132 -5.35 -2.97 -2.97
CA GLN A 132 -5.92 -2.96 -4.32
C GLN A 132 -5.64 -1.66 -5.03
N SER A 133 -5.37 -1.74 -6.34
CA SER A 133 -5.29 -0.56 -7.21
C SER A 133 -6.66 -0.30 -7.84
N VAL A 134 -7.31 0.80 -7.45
CA VAL A 134 -8.69 1.14 -7.86
C VAL A 134 -8.78 1.96 -9.16
N GLY A 135 -7.64 2.17 -9.83
CA GLY A 135 -7.55 2.84 -11.14
C GLY A 135 -7.06 4.29 -11.07
N GLY A 136 -6.50 4.78 -12.17
CA GLY A 136 -5.92 6.14 -12.24
C GLY A 136 -4.63 6.34 -11.44
N GLY A 137 -4.12 5.31 -10.76
CA GLY A 137 -3.02 5.41 -9.79
C GLY A 137 -3.51 5.48 -8.33
N ALA A 138 -4.81 5.59 -8.09
CA ALA A 138 -5.37 5.48 -6.74
C ALA A 138 -5.31 4.02 -6.24
N VAL A 139 -5.12 3.87 -4.94
CA VAL A 139 -4.93 2.58 -4.27
C VAL A 139 -5.67 2.58 -2.94
N GLU A 140 -5.94 1.40 -2.41
CA GLU A 140 -6.51 1.20 -1.09
C GLU A 140 -5.78 0.04 -0.40
N ILE A 141 -5.32 0.24 0.84
CA ILE A 141 -4.96 -0.87 1.74
C ILE A 141 -6.22 -1.22 2.53
N THR A 142 -6.67 -2.46 2.40
CA THR A 142 -7.90 -2.97 3.00
C THR A 142 -7.65 -3.83 4.23
N GLN A 143 -6.42 -4.36 4.39
CA GLN A 143 -6.04 -5.14 5.56
C GLN A 143 -4.57 -4.95 5.93
N ILE A 144 -4.29 -4.82 7.23
CA ILE A 144 -2.93 -4.83 7.80
C ILE A 144 -2.90 -5.79 8.98
N ALA A 145 -1.97 -6.74 8.99
CA ALA A 145 -1.82 -7.75 10.05
C ALA A 145 -3.13 -8.46 10.43
N GLY A 146 -3.96 -8.79 9.42
CA GLY A 146 -5.26 -9.45 9.61
C GLY A 146 -6.39 -8.53 10.10
N ARG A 147 -6.18 -7.21 10.17
CA ARG A 147 -7.18 -6.23 10.61
C ARG A 147 -7.63 -5.37 9.43
N GLU A 148 -8.95 -5.22 9.28
CA GLU A 148 -9.55 -4.36 8.26
C GLU A 148 -9.21 -2.89 8.50
N VAL A 149 -8.84 -2.19 7.43
CA VAL A 149 -8.53 -0.75 7.40
C VAL A 149 -8.98 -0.16 6.06
N LEU A 150 -8.94 1.17 5.91
CA LEU A 150 -9.05 1.84 4.61
C LEU A 150 -8.02 2.97 4.56
N PHE A 151 -6.83 2.69 4.02
CA PHE A 151 -5.83 3.72 3.73
C PHE A 151 -5.77 3.91 2.21
N ASP A 152 -6.12 5.10 1.73
CA ASP A 152 -6.17 5.40 0.29
C ASP A 152 -5.01 6.28 -0.20
N GLY A 153 -4.07 6.62 0.71
CA GLY A 153 -2.89 7.42 0.40
C GLY A 153 -3.19 8.88 0.06
N THR A 154 -4.42 9.34 0.32
CA THR A 154 -4.82 10.74 0.12
C THR A 154 -4.69 11.59 1.39
N SER A 155 -4.33 10.96 2.50
CA SER A 155 -4.19 11.59 3.82
C SER A 155 -3.00 10.99 4.58
N HIS A 156 -2.53 11.68 5.62
CA HIS A 156 -1.56 11.09 6.54
C HIS A 156 -2.31 10.16 7.51
N GLU A 157 -2.16 8.85 7.40
CA GLU A 157 -2.74 7.92 8.36
C GLU A 157 -1.74 7.51 9.46
N VAL A 158 -2.23 7.35 10.70
CA VAL A 158 -1.43 6.85 11.83
C VAL A 158 -2.00 5.51 12.31
N LEU A 159 -1.16 4.48 12.26
CA LEU A 159 -1.43 3.18 12.89
C LEU A 159 -0.61 3.07 14.18
N ALA A 160 -1.29 2.76 15.30
CA ALA A 160 -0.64 2.55 16.58
C ALA A 160 -0.90 1.13 17.09
N GLU A 161 0.17 0.39 17.35
CA GLU A 161 0.12 -0.91 18.02
C GLU A 161 0.58 -0.75 19.47
N SER A 162 -0.14 -1.37 20.41
CA SER A 162 0.18 -1.33 21.83
C SER A 162 -0.19 -2.64 22.51
N SER A 163 0.46 -2.91 23.64
CA SER A 163 0.07 -4.02 24.50
C SER A 163 -1.32 -3.76 25.12
N PRO A 164 -2.12 -4.80 25.43
CA PRO A 164 -3.49 -4.61 25.92
C PRO A 164 -3.61 -3.72 27.15
N ASP A 165 -2.62 -3.77 28.05
CA ASP A 165 -2.53 -2.94 29.26
C ASP A 165 -2.30 -1.45 28.97
N LYS A 166 -1.80 -1.10 27.77
CA LYS A 166 -1.52 0.27 27.33
C LYS A 166 -2.54 0.80 26.32
N ALA A 167 -3.55 0.01 25.97
CA ALA A 167 -4.51 0.39 24.93
C ALA A 167 -5.26 1.70 25.26
N LEU A 168 -5.66 1.88 26.53
CA LEU A 168 -6.31 3.11 26.99
C LEU A 168 -5.37 4.31 26.91
N ALA A 169 -4.15 4.18 27.45
CA ALA A 169 -3.16 5.24 27.40
C ALA A 169 -2.75 5.62 25.97
N THR A 170 -2.69 4.64 25.07
CA THR A 170 -2.42 4.86 23.65
C THR A 170 -3.56 5.63 22.99
N ARG A 171 -4.82 5.28 23.30
CA ARG A 171 -5.99 6.02 22.83
C ARG A 171 -5.99 7.46 23.36
N ASP A 172 -5.79 7.64 24.66
CA ASP A 172 -5.76 8.97 25.28
C ASP A 172 -4.64 9.84 24.67
N LEU A 173 -3.50 9.24 24.36
CA LEU A 173 -2.41 9.93 23.65
C LEU A 173 -2.84 10.37 22.25
N LEU A 174 -3.44 9.46 21.46
CA LEU A 174 -3.93 9.79 20.12
C LEU A 174 -5.01 10.88 20.16
N ASP A 175 -5.92 10.83 21.13
CA ASP A 175 -6.97 11.84 21.34
C ASP A 175 -6.41 13.19 21.82
N SER A 176 -5.26 13.17 22.50
CA SER A 176 -4.56 14.38 22.95
C SER A 176 -3.74 15.07 21.86
N LEU A 177 -3.51 14.40 20.73
CA LEU A 177 -2.81 15.01 19.60
C LEU A 177 -3.68 16.18 19.09
N PRO A 178 -3.11 17.39 18.95
CA PRO A 178 -3.89 18.57 18.63
C PRO A 178 -4.57 18.40 17.27
N SER A 179 -5.89 18.45 17.26
CA SER A 179 -6.73 18.54 16.05
C SER A 179 -6.56 19.86 15.30
N THR A 180 -5.50 20.64 15.55
CA THR A 180 -5.23 21.98 14.97
C THR A 180 -3.75 22.27 14.67
N ALA A 181 -2.86 21.28 14.60
CA ALA A 181 -1.63 21.46 13.80
C ALA A 181 -2.04 21.78 12.34
N PRO A 182 -1.23 22.40 11.47
CA PRO A 182 -1.67 22.71 10.10
C PRO A 182 -2.13 21.42 9.39
N LEU A 183 -3.44 21.25 9.24
CA LEU A 183 -4.15 20.03 8.85
C LEU A 183 -4.57 20.11 7.38
N SER A 184 -3.61 19.99 6.48
CA SER A 184 -3.89 19.77 5.07
C SER A 184 -4.14 18.30 4.71
N GLU A 185 -4.03 17.34 5.64
CA GLU A 185 -4.04 15.91 5.27
C GLU A 185 -4.67 14.95 6.30
N LEU A 186 -5.72 15.34 7.01
CA LEU A 186 -6.50 14.38 7.82
C LEU A 186 -7.99 14.56 7.53
N THR A 187 -8.52 13.76 6.59
CA THR A 187 -9.95 13.64 6.36
C THR A 187 -10.43 12.25 6.75
N ASN A 188 -11.41 12.22 7.67
CA ASN A 188 -12.22 11.09 8.13
C ASN A 188 -12.09 9.80 7.30
N THR A 189 -11.49 8.76 7.90
CA THR A 189 -12.04 7.40 7.84
C THR A 189 -11.78 6.70 9.19
N ASP A 190 -12.78 5.94 9.65
CA ASP A 190 -12.97 5.47 11.01
C ASP A 190 -11.76 4.78 11.66
N ILE A 191 -11.33 5.37 12.78
CA ILE A 191 -10.47 4.77 13.79
C ILE A 191 -11.17 3.53 14.36
N VAL A 192 -10.59 2.36 14.09
CA VAL A 192 -10.62 1.10 14.86
C VAL A 192 -11.83 0.90 15.79
N ARG A 193 -12.90 0.29 15.30
CA ARG A 193 -13.90 -0.38 16.15
C ARG A 193 -13.43 -1.80 16.47
N TRP A 194 -12.72 -1.98 17.58
CA TRP A 194 -12.56 -3.31 18.16
C TRP A 194 -13.78 -3.64 19.03
N LYS A 195 -14.57 -4.63 18.61
CA LYS A 195 -15.62 -5.23 19.42
C LYS A 195 -15.01 -6.42 20.16
N CYS A 196 -14.88 -6.28 21.47
CA CYS A 196 -14.53 -7.39 22.35
C CYS A 196 -15.73 -8.34 22.45
N SER A 197 -15.50 -9.64 22.25
CA SER A 197 -16.34 -10.71 22.82
C SER A 197 -15.44 -11.68 23.55
#